data_AF-A0A9E3VVN3-F1
#
_entry.id   AF-A0A9E3VVN3-F1
#
_cell.length_a   1.000
_cell.length_b   1.000
_cell.length_c   1.000
_cell.angle_alpha   90.00
_cell.angle_beta   90.00
_cell.angle_gamma   90.00
#
_symmetry.space_group_name_H-M   'P 1'
#
loop_
_entity.id
_entity.type
_entity.pdbx_description
1 polymer ?
#
loop_
_entity_poly.entity_id
_entity_poly.type
_entity_poly.pdbx_seq_one_letter_code
_entity_poly.pdbx_strand_id
1 'polypeptide(L)' 'MTSAEWVEHAYPLQQVVVRLQGTRHSDRKAIIDQLETVLARLRAGDVKGSSHDDDFGYSFTVVDASPGPSFFDSPAGQE' A
#
# COMPACT_ATOMS: atom_id res chain seq x y z
N MET A 1 -19.74 18.80 18.59
CA MET A 1 -19.85 17.33 18.51
C MET A 1 -20.37 16.98 17.13
N THR A 2 -19.50 17.02 16.13
CA THR A 2 -19.84 16.79 14.73
C THR A 2 -19.67 15.31 14.40
N SER A 3 -20.84 14.67 14.29
CA SER A 3 -21.21 13.43 13.58
C SER A 3 -20.14 12.32 13.48
N ALA A 4 -20.39 11.23 14.20
CA ALA A 4 -19.74 9.94 14.01
C ALA A 4 -20.29 9.15 12.80
N GLU A 5 -21.33 9.66 12.11
CA GLU A 5 -22.03 8.92 11.05
C GLU A 5 -21.19 8.76 9.78
N TRP A 6 -20.30 9.72 9.47
CA TRP A 6 -19.40 9.59 8.33
C TRP A 6 -18.37 8.47 8.53
N VAL A 7 -18.03 8.15 9.79
CA VAL A 7 -17.07 7.10 10.13
C VAL A 7 -17.65 5.74 9.77
N GLU A 8 -18.91 5.46 10.13
CA GLU A 8 -19.57 4.18 9.78
C GLU A 8 -19.67 3.96 8.27
N HIS A 9 -19.90 5.01 7.48
CA HIS A 9 -19.97 4.90 6.02
C HIS A 9 -18.61 4.78 5.32
N ALA A 10 -17.51 5.13 5.99
CA ALA A 10 -16.18 5.05 5.41
C ALA A 10 -15.58 3.63 5.46
N TYR A 11 -16.14 2.73 6.27
CA TYR A 11 -15.65 1.37 6.44
C TYR A 11 -16.56 0.32 5.77
N PRO A 12 -15.99 -0.83 5.35
CA PRO A 12 -14.57 -1.16 5.45
C PRO A 12 -13.75 -0.45 4.37
N LEU A 13 -12.51 -0.07 4.71
CA LEU A 13 -11.63 0.63 3.79
C LEU A 13 -11.01 -0.36 2.80
N GLN A 14 -10.85 0.08 1.55
CA GLN A 14 -9.94 -0.60 0.63
C GLN A 14 -8.51 -0.16 0.92
N GLN A 15 -7.60 -1.12 1.01
CA GLN A 15 -6.21 -0.88 1.38
C GLN A 15 -5.27 -1.66 0.48
N VAL A 16 -4.22 -1.01 -0.01
CA VAL A 16 -3.09 -1.68 -0.67
C VAL A 16 -1.83 -1.42 0.17
N VAL A 17 -1.21 -2.49 0.66
CA VAL A 17 0.06 -2.42 1.38
C VAL A 17 1.16 -2.82 0.43
N VAL A 18 2.16 -1.95 0.25
CA VAL A 18 3.38 -2.24 -0.50
C VAL A 18 4.57 -2.06 0.42
N ARG A 19 5.43 -3.07 0.49
CA ARG A 19 6.71 -3.02 1.20
C ARG A 19 7.81 -3.23 0.18
N LEU A 20 8.75 -2.30 0.14
CA LEU A 20 9.92 -2.32 -0.73
C LEU A 20 11.17 -2.38 0.16
N GLN A 21 12.14 -3.19 -0.25
CA GLN A 21 13.40 -3.35 0.45
C GLN A 21 14.54 -3.22 -0.55
N GLY A 22 15.47 -2.33 -0.25
CA GLY A 22 16.73 -2.22 -0.95
C GLY A 22 17.91 -2.66 -0.09
N THR A 23 19.06 -2.75 -0.71
CA THR A 23 20.35 -3.02 -0.07
C THR A 23 21.12 -1.72 0.13
N ARG A 24 22.27 -1.78 0.83
CA ARG A 24 23.22 -0.67 0.94
C ARG A 24 23.64 -0.09 -0.42
N HIS A 25 23.63 -0.90 -1.47
CA HIS A 25 24.06 -0.53 -2.81
C HIS A 25 22.90 -0.15 -3.74
N SER A 26 21.67 -0.30 -3.28
CA SER A 26 20.50 0.11 -4.06
C SER A 26 20.41 1.63 -4.09
N ASP A 27 20.30 2.17 -5.29
CA ASP A 27 19.96 3.57 -5.47
C ASP A 27 18.44 3.77 -5.44
N ARG A 28 18.01 5.03 -5.49
CA ARG A 28 16.58 5.38 -5.51
C ARG A 28 15.89 4.77 -6.74
N LYS A 29 16.59 4.67 -7.86
CA LYS A 29 16.02 4.11 -9.10
C LYS A 29 15.66 2.64 -8.90
N ALA A 30 16.52 1.85 -8.27
CA ALA A 30 16.25 0.44 -7.99
C ALA A 30 14.97 0.23 -7.14
N ILE A 31 14.72 1.11 -6.16
CA ILE A 31 13.49 1.07 -5.36
C ILE A 31 12.26 1.44 -6.20
N ILE A 32 12.37 2.46 -7.04
CA ILE A 32 11.28 2.86 -7.94
C ILE A 32 10.94 1.73 -8.92
N ASP A 33 11.95 1.05 -9.47
CA ASP A 33 11.74 -0.05 -10.41
C ASP A 33 10.99 -1.23 -9.74
N GLN A 34 11.22 -1.49 -8.44
CA GLN A 34 10.41 -2.45 -7.68
C GLN A 34 8.95 -1.99 -7.55
N LEU A 35 8.72 -0.69 -7.26
CA LEU A 35 7.38 -0.13 -7.15
C LEU A 35 6.62 -0.19 -8.48
N GLU A 36 7.30 0.09 -9.60
CA GLU A 36 6.74 -0.03 -10.95
C GLU A 36 6.35 -1.48 -11.24
N THR A 37 7.16 -2.44 -10.80
CA THR A 37 6.84 -3.87 -10.92
C THR A 37 5.58 -4.23 -10.12
N VAL A 38 5.47 -3.77 -8.86
CA VAL A 38 4.26 -3.96 -8.05
C VAL A 38 3.04 -3.33 -8.72
N LEU A 39 3.17 -2.11 -9.24
CA LEU A 39 2.10 -1.41 -9.94
C LEU A 39 1.63 -2.18 -11.18
N ALA A 40 2.55 -2.73 -11.97
CA ALA A 40 2.20 -3.54 -13.15
C ALA A 40 1.39 -4.78 -12.76
N ARG A 41 1.77 -5.46 -11.66
CA ARG A 41 1.06 -6.63 -11.14
C ARG A 41 -0.33 -6.29 -10.60
N LEU A 42 -0.44 -5.21 -9.82
CA LEU A 42 -1.75 -4.71 -9.36
C LEU A 42 -2.67 -4.38 -10.54
N ARG A 43 -2.15 -3.72 -11.59
CA ARG A 43 -2.91 -3.45 -12.82
C ARG A 43 -3.32 -4.72 -13.58
N ALA A 44 -2.56 -5.80 -13.45
CA ALA A 44 -2.90 -7.10 -14.00
C ALA A 44 -3.98 -7.85 -13.18
N GLY A 45 -4.35 -7.33 -12.01
CA GLY A 45 -5.36 -7.93 -11.12
C GLY A 45 -4.79 -8.80 -10.01
N ASP A 46 -3.46 -8.85 -9.84
CA ASP A 46 -2.87 -9.56 -8.70
C ASP A 46 -3.28 -8.87 -7.40
N VAL A 47 -3.86 -9.63 -6.46
CA VAL A 47 -4.22 -9.11 -5.13
C VAL A 47 -3.12 -9.30 -4.09
N LYS A 48 -2.08 -10.08 -4.40
CA LYS A 48 -0.89 -10.25 -3.56
C LYS A 48 0.28 -10.73 -4.39
N GLY A 49 1.49 -10.43 -3.94
CA GLY A 49 2.70 -10.96 -4.56
C GLY A 49 3.95 -10.52 -3.83
N SER A 50 5.03 -11.26 -4.05
CA SER A 50 6.35 -10.91 -3.56
C SER A 50 7.41 -11.38 -4.55
N SER A 51 8.57 -10.74 -4.49
CA SER A 51 9.80 -11.18 -5.13
C SER A 51 10.95 -10.68 -4.27
N HIS A 52 11.89 -11.55 -3.93
CA HIS A 52 13.06 -11.16 -3.15
C HIS A 52 14.31 -11.91 -3.63
N ASP A 53 15.43 -11.24 -3.53
CA ASP A 53 16.79 -11.75 -3.69
C ASP A 53 17.59 -11.27 -2.47
N ASP A 54 17.83 -12.20 -1.54
CA ASP A 54 18.44 -11.99 -0.22
C ASP A 54 17.89 -10.76 0.54
N ASP A 55 18.54 -9.60 0.41
CA ASP A 55 18.21 -8.34 1.07
C ASP A 55 17.54 -7.30 0.14
N PHE A 56 17.16 -7.66 -1.08
CA PHE A 56 16.47 -6.82 -2.06
C PHE A 56 15.13 -7.42 -2.49
N GLY A 57 14.05 -6.63 -2.48
CA GLY A 57 12.79 -7.13 -3.01
C GLY A 57 11.55 -6.38 -2.57
N TYR A 58 10.40 -6.87 -3.01
CA TYR A 58 9.10 -6.29 -2.69
C TYR A 58 8.11 -7.34 -2.19
N SER A 59 7.11 -6.87 -1.47
CA SER A 59 5.86 -7.59 -1.25
C SER A 59 4.68 -6.63 -1.29
N PHE A 60 3.53 -7.11 -1.75
CA PHE A 60 2.29 -6.34 -1.74
C PHE A 60 1.07 -7.21 -1.43
N THR A 61 0.02 -6.60 -0.91
CA THR A 61 -1.28 -7.23 -0.67
C THR A 61 -2.39 -6.17 -0.75
N VAL A 62 -3.48 -6.54 -1.40
CA VAL A 62 -4.75 -5.81 -1.46
C VAL A 62 -5.67 -6.37 -0.38
N VAL A 63 -6.26 -5.49 0.43
CA VAL A 63 -7.24 -5.79 1.46
C VAL A 63 -8.49 -5.01 1.11
N ASP A 64 -9.49 -5.70 0.55
CA ASP A 64 -10.71 -5.05 0.05
C ASP A 64 -11.64 -4.58 1.17
N ALA A 65 -11.48 -5.12 2.38
CA ALA A 65 -12.28 -4.77 3.53
C ALA A 65 -11.41 -4.69 4.81
N SER A 66 -10.63 -3.63 4.93
CA SER A 66 -9.84 -3.33 6.11
C SER A 66 -10.72 -2.71 7.21
N PRO A 67 -10.76 -3.28 8.43
CA PRO A 67 -11.63 -2.81 9.51
C PRO A 67 -11.14 -1.53 10.21
N GLY A 68 -10.01 -0.97 9.78
CA GLY A 68 -9.44 0.25 10.33
C GLY A 68 -8.47 0.06 11.50
N PRO A 69 -7.97 1.16 12.08
CA PRO A 69 -8.25 2.55 11.70
C PRO A 69 -7.59 2.95 10.36
N SER A 70 -8.09 4.02 9.75
CA SER A 70 -7.41 4.73 8.65
C SER A 70 -5.95 5.04 9.01
N PHE A 71 -5.03 4.94 8.05
CA PHE A 71 -3.65 5.42 8.22
C PHE A 71 -3.54 6.95 8.24
N PHE A 72 -4.57 7.64 7.77
CA PHE A 72 -4.63 9.10 7.76
C PHE A 72 -5.32 9.59 9.02
N ASP A 73 -4.63 10.44 9.78
CA ASP A 73 -5.14 11.10 10.99
C ASP A 73 -6.18 12.20 10.67
N SER A 74 -6.39 12.51 9.39
CA SER A 74 -7.37 13.49 8.89
C SER A 74 -8.00 13.00 7.59
N PRO A 75 -9.18 13.50 7.20
CA PRO A 75 -9.80 13.15 5.92
C PRO A 75 -8.85 13.39 4.75
N ALA A 76 -8.85 12.49 3.77
CA ALA A 76 -8.07 12.67 2.55
C ALA A 76 -8.42 14.00 1.88
N GLY A 77 -7.41 14.82 1.57
CA GLY A 77 -7.58 16.12 0.91
C GLY A 77 -7.66 17.34 1.83
N GLN A 78 -7.43 17.19 3.14
CA GLN A 78 -7.05 18.32 3.99
C GLN A 78 -5.52 18.40 4.11
N GLU A 79 -4.92 19.35 3.37
CA GLU A 79 -3.55 19.85 3.59
C GLU A 79 -3.60 21.23 4.25
#